data_AF-A0A944SKA2-F1
#
_entry.id   AF-A0A944SKA2-F1
#
_cell.length_a   1.000
_cell.length_b   1.000
_cell.length_c   1.000
_cell.angle_alpha   90.00
_cell.angle_beta   90.00
_cell.angle_gamma   90.00
#
_symmetry.space_group_name_H-M   'P 1'
#
loop_
_entity.id
_entity.type
_entity.pdbx_description
1 polymer ?
#
loop_
_entity_poly.entity_id
_entity_poly.type
_entity_poly.pdbx_seq_one_letter_code
_entity_poly.pdbx_strand_id
1 'polypeptide(L)'
;MSTHGKIFGFVVLVAIVIIAISLNNRAQQTPTVSDNTPPIQSATGSANLSFVSQLGDGTYVVDEENTTLGWSAERIVGSNHSGTVPVQGSVEITSEEATGVFTIDMTQISEATSNTRFLGHLASADFFDVETYSTAILSLTDILGAEGDNAYTVMADLTIKDISNSITFPVEITEADNQITAVADFEIDRTMWDIN
;
A
#
# COMPACT_ATOMS: atom_id res chain seq x y z
N MET A 1 -11.84 -4.75 36.24
CA MET A 1 -12.87 -5.25 35.31
C MET A 1 -12.82 -4.39 34.06
N SER A 2 -12.03 -4.81 33.07
CA SER A 2 -11.93 -4.12 31.78
C SER A 2 -12.83 -4.86 30.80
N THR A 3 -14.03 -4.33 30.60
CA THR A 3 -14.98 -4.85 29.61
C THR A 3 -14.42 -4.54 28.22
N HIS A 4 -13.68 -5.50 27.66
CA HIS A 4 -13.44 -5.63 26.23
C HIS A 4 -14.79 -5.92 25.56
N GLY A 5 -15.56 -4.87 25.34
CA GLY A 5 -16.91 -4.93 24.81
C GLY A 5 -17.06 -3.97 23.64
N LYS A 6 -16.48 -4.31 22.50
CA LYS A 6 -16.94 -3.83 21.18
C LYS A 6 -16.75 -4.95 20.16
N ILE A 7 -17.68 -5.89 20.19
CA ILE A 7 -17.85 -6.91 19.15
C ILE A 7 -18.67 -6.27 18.03
N PHE A 8 -18.05 -5.44 17.20
CA PHE A 8 -18.58 -5.00 15.92
C PHE A 8 -17.43 -4.91 14.92
N GLY A 9 -16.75 -6.04 14.72
CA GLY A 9 -15.65 -6.15 13.77
C GLY A 9 -16.17 -6.00 12.35
N PHE A 10 -16.08 -4.78 11.83
CA PHE A 10 -15.95 -4.52 10.41
C PHE A 10 -14.45 -4.38 10.17
N VAL A 11 -13.81 -5.52 9.96
CA VAL A 11 -12.45 -5.57 9.44
C VAL A 11 -12.52 -5.12 7.99
N VAL A 12 -11.72 -4.12 7.61
CA VAL A 12 -11.51 -3.79 6.19
C VAL A 12 -10.24 -4.47 5.75
N LEU A 13 -10.38 -5.50 4.92
CA LEU A 13 -9.25 -6.06 4.20
C LEU A 13 -8.99 -5.20 2.97
N VAL A 14 -7.76 -4.74 2.86
CA VAL A 14 -7.25 -3.96 1.74
C VAL A 14 -6.28 -4.85 0.98
N ALA A 15 -6.62 -5.12 -0.28
CA ALA A 15 -5.74 -5.80 -1.22
C ALA A 15 -5.24 -4.78 -2.24
N ILE A 16 -3.93 -4.56 -2.30
CA ILE A 16 -3.33 -3.65 -3.27
C ILE A 16 -2.43 -4.47 -4.18
N VAL A 17 -2.73 -4.44 -5.48
CA VAL A 17 -1.80 -4.90 -6.52
C VAL A 17 -1.38 -3.66 -7.29
N ILE A 18 -0.19 -3.15 -7.00
CA ILE A 18 0.43 -2.06 -7.77
C ILE A 18 1.32 -2.67 -8.81
N ILE A 19 1.04 -2.34 -10.06
CA ILE A 19 1.93 -2.58 -11.18
C ILE A 19 2.55 -1.23 -11.51
N ALA A 20 3.88 -1.13 -11.51
CA ALA A 20 4.57 0.12 -11.80
C ALA A 20 5.67 -0.06 -12.85
N ILE A 21 5.79 0.93 -13.73
CA ILE A 21 6.75 0.93 -14.85
C ILE A 21 7.87 1.91 -14.52
N SER A 22 9.13 1.46 -14.67
CA SER A 22 10.29 2.35 -14.55
C SER A 22 10.35 3.33 -15.71
N LEU A 23 10.46 4.62 -15.42
CA LEU A 23 10.65 5.65 -16.46
C LEU A 23 12.12 5.79 -16.91
N ASN A 24 13.05 5.04 -16.30
CA ASN A 24 14.47 5.10 -16.64
C ASN A 24 14.81 4.16 -17.79
N ASN A 25 15.26 4.72 -18.93
CA ASN A 25 15.93 3.94 -19.97
C ASN A 25 17.24 3.37 -19.38
N ARG A 26 17.27 2.07 -19.08
CA ARG A 26 18.44 1.33 -18.59
C ARG A 26 19.58 1.30 -19.63
N ALA A 27 20.27 2.42 -19.84
CA ALA A 27 21.60 2.45 -20.42
C ALA A 27 22.61 2.17 -19.29
N GLN A 28 23.00 0.89 -19.18
CA GLN A 28 24.16 0.34 -18.47
C GLN A 28 24.66 1.07 -17.21
N GLN A 29 24.38 0.49 -16.04
CA GLN A 29 25.35 0.50 -14.95
C GLN A 29 25.94 -0.91 -14.84
N THR A 30 27.18 -1.06 -15.31
CA THR A 30 28.01 -2.24 -15.04
C THR A 30 28.56 -2.11 -13.62
N PRO A 31 28.40 -3.11 -12.72
CA PRO A 31 29.16 -3.10 -11.49
C PRO A 31 30.62 -3.48 -11.79
N THR A 32 31.51 -2.50 -11.74
CA THR A 32 32.91 -2.70 -11.34
C THR A 32 32.96 -2.25 -9.87
N VAL A 33 33.43 -3.04 -8.91
CA VAL A 33 34.84 -3.34 -8.65
C VAL A 33 34.94 -4.53 -7.65
N SER A 34 35.95 -5.37 -7.89
CA SER A 34 36.49 -6.39 -6.98
C SER A 34 37.24 -5.75 -5.81
N ASP A 35 36.94 -6.12 -4.56
CA ASP A 35 38.00 -6.40 -3.59
C ASP A 35 37.51 -7.22 -2.39
N ASN A 36 38.24 -8.29 -2.07
CA ASN A 36 37.97 -9.19 -0.95
C ASN A 36 38.76 -8.74 0.29
N THR A 37 38.11 -8.28 1.36
CA THR A 37 38.69 -8.31 2.73
C THR A 37 37.60 -8.23 3.81
N PRO A 38 37.48 -9.20 4.74
CA PRO A 38 36.73 -9.02 6.00
C PRO A 38 37.68 -8.93 7.23
N PRO A 39 37.21 -8.55 8.44
CA PRO A 39 36.04 -7.74 8.85
C PRO A 39 36.35 -6.70 9.95
N ILE A 40 35.46 -5.72 10.24
CA ILE A 40 35.18 -5.27 11.63
C ILE A 40 33.70 -4.86 11.78
N GLN A 41 33.01 -5.48 12.75
CA GLN A 41 31.64 -5.15 13.19
C GLN A 41 31.64 -3.93 14.13
N SER A 42 30.65 -3.04 13.97
CA SER A 42 30.06 -2.25 15.05
C SER A 42 28.63 -1.87 14.65
N ALA A 43 27.67 -2.39 15.40
CA ALA A 43 26.24 -2.29 15.14
C ALA A 43 25.68 -0.91 15.52
N THR A 44 24.86 -0.30 14.66
CA THR A 44 23.57 0.33 15.00
C THR A 44 22.79 0.50 13.68
N GLY A 45 21.67 -0.21 13.51
CA GLY A 45 20.64 0.08 12.50
C GLY A 45 20.98 -0.19 11.03
N SER A 46 21.40 -1.40 10.67
CA SER A 46 21.38 -1.85 9.27
C SER A 46 20.16 -2.75 9.06
N ALA A 47 19.02 -2.16 8.71
CA ALA A 47 18.01 -2.90 7.97
C ALA A 47 18.64 -3.28 6.63
N ASN A 48 18.51 -4.54 6.22
CA ASN A 48 19.08 -5.05 4.97
C ASN A 48 18.46 -4.33 3.76
N LEU A 49 19.15 -3.31 3.24
CA LEU A 49 18.87 -2.55 2.00
C LEU A 49 19.17 -3.34 0.71
N SER A 50 19.34 -4.66 0.79
CA SER A 50 19.84 -5.49 -0.30
C SER A 50 18.87 -5.65 -1.48
N PHE A 51 17.59 -5.30 -1.32
CA PHE A 51 16.62 -5.36 -2.41
C PHE A 51 16.24 -4.00 -2.99
N VAL A 52 16.20 -2.94 -2.19
CA VAL A 52 16.02 -1.57 -2.72
C VAL A 52 17.14 -1.27 -3.73
N SER A 53 18.36 -1.71 -3.42
CA SER A 53 19.50 -1.67 -4.34
C SER A 53 19.37 -2.58 -5.57
N GLN A 54 18.47 -3.57 -5.58
CA GLN A 54 18.24 -4.50 -6.68
C GLN A 54 17.16 -4.02 -7.66
N LEU A 55 16.12 -3.35 -7.18
CA LEU A 55 15.08 -2.73 -8.01
C LEU A 55 15.67 -1.67 -8.95
N GLY A 56 16.76 -1.01 -8.49
CA GLY A 56 17.46 0.05 -9.18
C GLY A 56 16.85 1.41 -8.91
N ASP A 57 17.69 2.45 -8.90
CA ASP A 57 17.23 3.81 -8.65
C ASP A 57 16.32 4.31 -9.78
N GLY A 58 15.24 4.99 -9.41
CA GLY A 58 14.35 5.62 -10.37
C GLY A 58 12.94 5.90 -9.86
N THR A 59 12.15 6.48 -10.76
CA THR A 59 10.73 6.71 -10.55
C THR A 59 9.93 5.60 -11.22
N TYR A 60 9.07 4.99 -10.42
CA TYR A 60 8.14 3.94 -10.82
C TYR A 60 6.73 4.51 -10.73
N VAL A 61 6.04 4.59 -11.87
CA VAL A 61 4.68 5.15 -11.94
C VAL A 61 3.69 4.01 -12.02
N VAL A 62 2.60 4.13 -11.25
CA VAL A 62 1.50 3.18 -11.26
C VAL A 62 0.90 3.09 -12.66
N ASP A 63 0.77 1.87 -13.17
CA ASP A 63 -0.02 1.56 -14.36
C ASP A 63 -1.50 1.54 -13.97
N GLU A 64 -2.16 2.68 -14.15
CA GLU A 64 -3.56 2.91 -13.75
C GLU A 64 -4.54 1.96 -14.47
N GLU A 65 -4.20 1.42 -15.64
CA GLU A 65 -5.07 0.50 -16.37
C GLU A 65 -5.06 -0.91 -15.78
N ASN A 66 -3.93 -1.31 -15.17
CA ASN A 66 -3.71 -2.66 -14.64
C ASN A 66 -3.66 -2.70 -13.10
N THR A 67 -3.79 -1.54 -12.43
CA THR A 67 -3.75 -1.41 -10.96
C THR A 67 -5.12 -1.07 -10.40
N THR A 68 -5.56 -1.82 -9.39
CA THR A 68 -6.75 -1.48 -8.59
C THR A 68 -6.52 -1.81 -7.12
N LEU A 69 -7.07 -1.01 -6.22
CA LEU A 69 -7.19 -1.38 -4.81
C LEU A 69 -8.50 -2.13 -4.62
N GLY A 70 -8.40 -3.37 -4.16
CA GLY A 70 -9.52 -4.17 -3.69
C GLY A 70 -9.82 -3.85 -2.22
N TRP A 71 -11.10 -3.79 -1.88
CA TRP A 71 -11.54 -3.68 -0.51
C TRP A 71 -12.55 -4.78 -0.20
N SER A 72 -12.57 -5.26 1.04
CA SER A 72 -13.69 -6.02 1.56
C SER A 72 -14.05 -5.58 2.98
N ALA A 73 -15.33 -5.65 3.31
CA ALA A 73 -15.89 -5.31 4.60
C ALA A 73 -16.82 -6.43 5.04
N GLU A 74 -16.45 -7.11 6.12
CA GLU A 74 -17.20 -8.25 6.63
C GLU A 74 -17.93 -7.89 7.92
N ARG A 75 -19.15 -8.43 8.08
CA ARG A 75 -19.81 -8.48 9.39
C ARG A 75 -19.53 -9.83 10.03
N ILE A 76 -19.23 -9.84 11.32
CA ILE A 76 -19.11 -11.06 12.16
C ILE A 76 -20.27 -12.05 11.92
N VAL A 77 -21.46 -11.56 11.57
CA VAL A 77 -22.57 -12.38 11.09
C VAL A 77 -23.24 -11.73 9.87
N GLY A 78 -23.32 -12.47 8.77
CA GLY A 78 -24.37 -12.32 7.74
C GLY A 78 -23.94 -11.76 6.38
N SER A 79 -23.27 -10.62 6.32
CA SER A 79 -23.03 -9.91 5.06
C SER A 79 -21.58 -9.50 4.90
N ASN A 80 -21.02 -9.85 3.73
CA ASN A 80 -19.72 -9.43 3.28
C ASN A 80 -19.92 -8.58 2.04
N HIS A 81 -19.23 -7.45 1.98
CA HIS A 81 -19.17 -6.59 0.82
C HIS A 81 -17.74 -6.53 0.34
N SER A 82 -17.56 -6.41 -0.96
CA SER A 82 -16.26 -6.17 -1.55
C SER A 82 -16.41 -5.33 -2.79
N GLY A 83 -15.30 -4.79 -3.25
CA GLY A 83 -15.27 -4.00 -4.46
C GLY A 83 -13.88 -3.50 -4.74
N THR A 84 -13.79 -2.53 -5.63
CA THR A 84 -12.52 -1.92 -6.03
C THR A 84 -12.61 -0.41 -6.03
N VAL A 85 -11.46 0.22 -6.01
CA VAL A 85 -11.29 1.65 -6.23
C VAL A 85 -10.00 1.89 -7.03
N PRO A 86 -10.01 2.77 -8.04
CA PRO A 86 -8.81 3.11 -8.80
C PRO A 86 -7.75 3.76 -7.92
N VAL A 87 -6.49 3.48 -8.25
CA VAL A 87 -5.33 4.08 -7.59
C VAL A 87 -4.34 4.55 -8.64
N GLN A 88 -3.80 5.74 -8.40
CA GLN A 88 -2.74 6.34 -9.18
C GLN A 88 -1.62 6.80 -8.25
N GLY A 89 -0.43 6.99 -8.78
CA GLY A 89 0.69 7.46 -7.98
C GLY A 89 2.04 7.06 -8.53
N SER A 90 3.05 7.27 -7.70
CA SER A 90 4.42 6.88 -8.03
C SER A 90 5.24 6.63 -6.79
N VAL A 91 6.27 5.80 -6.96
CA VAL A 91 7.33 5.56 -5.98
C VAL A 91 8.64 6.05 -6.57
N GLU A 92 9.40 6.80 -5.79
CA GLU A 92 10.80 7.11 -6.03
C GLU A 92 11.66 6.19 -5.18
N ILE A 93 12.56 5.46 -5.84
CA ILE A 93 13.50 4.55 -5.21
C ILE A 93 14.91 5.10 -5.43
N THR A 94 15.68 5.16 -4.37
CA THR A 94 17.10 5.50 -4.37
C THR A 94 17.89 4.42 -3.64
N SER A 95 19.22 4.50 -3.66
CA SER A 95 20.07 3.60 -2.89
C SER A 95 19.87 3.65 -1.38
N GLU A 96 19.23 4.70 -0.87
CA GLU A 96 19.06 4.95 0.58
C GLU A 96 17.62 4.77 1.05
N GLU A 97 16.64 5.15 0.24
CA GLU A 97 15.23 5.21 0.63
C GLU A 97 14.27 4.92 -0.53
N ALA A 98 13.04 4.56 -0.17
CA ALA A 98 11.90 4.48 -1.07
C ALA A 98 10.77 5.35 -0.52
N THR A 99 10.32 6.33 -1.30
CA THR A 99 9.22 7.23 -0.93
C THR A 99 8.18 7.26 -2.03
N GLY A 100 6.93 7.54 -1.71
CA GLY A 100 5.87 7.50 -2.72
C GLY A 100 4.55 8.04 -2.21
N VAL A 101 3.71 8.45 -3.15
CA VAL A 101 2.35 8.93 -2.86
C VAL A 101 1.38 8.28 -3.83
N PHE A 102 0.34 7.68 -3.26
CA PHE A 102 -0.77 7.08 -3.99
C PHE A 102 -2.04 7.85 -3.68
N THR A 103 -2.78 8.22 -4.72
CA THR A 103 -4.10 8.83 -4.64
C THR A 103 -5.13 7.79 -5.01
N ILE A 104 -6.13 7.64 -4.14
CA ILE A 104 -7.24 6.70 -4.28
C ILE A 104 -8.47 7.53 -4.64
N ASP A 105 -9.04 7.32 -5.82
CA ASP A 105 -10.20 8.07 -6.29
C ASP A 105 -11.50 7.48 -5.72
N MET A 106 -11.93 8.01 -4.58
CA MET A 106 -13.12 7.53 -3.87
C MET A 106 -14.41 7.80 -4.65
N THR A 107 -14.40 8.70 -5.66
CA THR A 107 -15.57 8.93 -6.51
C THR A 107 -15.88 7.73 -7.42
N GLN A 108 -14.89 6.87 -7.64
CA GLN A 108 -14.98 5.68 -8.47
C GLN A 108 -15.04 4.38 -7.65
N ILE A 109 -15.29 4.48 -6.33
CA ILE A 109 -15.48 3.29 -5.50
C ILE A 109 -16.64 2.44 -6.05
N SER A 110 -16.39 1.14 -6.20
CA SER A 110 -17.35 0.18 -6.75
C SER A 110 -17.68 -0.92 -5.74
N GLU A 111 -18.80 -1.63 -5.93
CA GLU A 111 -19.18 -2.80 -5.15
C GLU A 111 -19.43 -3.98 -6.09
N ALA A 112 -18.81 -5.12 -5.79
CA ALA A 112 -18.69 -6.28 -6.69
C ALA A 112 -20.05 -6.91 -7.04
N THR A 113 -21.02 -6.88 -6.13
CA THR A 113 -22.37 -7.41 -6.35
C THR A 113 -23.35 -6.39 -6.92
N SER A 114 -22.88 -5.17 -7.23
CA SER A 114 -23.68 -4.03 -7.69
C SER A 114 -24.82 -3.66 -6.75
N ASN A 115 -24.64 -3.84 -5.44
CA ASN A 115 -25.60 -3.43 -4.42
C ASN A 115 -25.60 -1.90 -4.27
N THR A 116 -26.39 -1.23 -5.10
CA THR A 116 -26.46 0.24 -5.17
C THR A 116 -26.87 0.90 -3.86
N ARG A 117 -27.69 0.23 -3.04
CA ARG A 117 -28.05 0.73 -1.71
C ARG A 117 -26.85 0.74 -0.77
N PHE A 118 -26.10 -0.35 -0.73
CA PHE A 118 -24.90 -0.42 0.09
C PHE A 118 -23.86 0.60 -0.38
N LEU A 119 -23.60 0.65 -1.69
CA LEU A 119 -22.66 1.61 -2.26
C LEU A 119 -23.06 3.06 -1.97
N GLY A 120 -24.36 3.39 -2.04
CA GLY A 120 -24.87 4.70 -1.68
C GLY A 120 -24.67 5.06 -0.21
N HIS A 121 -24.79 4.09 0.70
CA HIS A 121 -24.45 4.30 2.12
C HIS A 121 -22.95 4.43 2.33
N LEU A 122 -22.14 3.61 1.65
CA LEU A 122 -20.69 3.64 1.75
C LEU A 122 -20.12 5.00 1.33
N ALA A 123 -20.67 5.60 0.27
CA ALA A 123 -20.24 6.90 -0.24
C ALA A 123 -20.78 8.10 0.56
N SER A 124 -21.74 7.91 1.46
CA SER A 124 -22.41 9.02 2.17
C SER A 124 -21.61 9.56 3.36
N ALA A 125 -22.09 10.67 3.92
CA ALA A 125 -21.56 11.30 5.13
C ALA A 125 -21.48 10.39 6.36
N ASP A 126 -22.26 9.29 6.40
CA ASP A 126 -22.23 8.32 7.50
C ASP A 126 -20.95 7.43 7.45
N PHE A 127 -20.28 7.39 6.29
CA PHE A 127 -19.09 6.58 6.02
C PHE A 127 -17.96 7.45 5.44
N PHE A 128 -17.67 7.35 4.14
CA PHE A 128 -16.53 8.00 3.50
C PHE A 128 -16.76 9.47 3.14
N ASP A 129 -18.02 9.92 3.09
CA ASP A 129 -18.41 11.28 2.70
C ASP A 129 -17.73 11.73 1.38
N VAL A 130 -17.89 10.93 0.33
CA VAL A 130 -17.17 11.07 -0.94
C VAL A 130 -17.43 12.40 -1.64
N GLU A 131 -18.60 13.01 -1.39
CA GLU A 131 -18.92 14.34 -1.91
C GLU A 131 -17.97 15.43 -1.35
N THR A 132 -17.60 15.33 -0.07
CA THR A 132 -16.65 16.23 0.59
C THR A 132 -15.20 15.79 0.40
N TYR A 133 -14.96 14.47 0.50
CA TYR A 133 -13.63 13.86 0.46
C TYR A 133 -13.54 12.90 -0.73
N SER A 134 -13.34 13.47 -1.92
CA SER A 134 -13.28 12.72 -3.18
C SER A 134 -12.05 11.80 -3.29
N THR A 135 -11.04 11.99 -2.44
CA THR A 135 -9.77 11.27 -2.49
C THR A 135 -9.31 10.79 -1.11
N ALA A 136 -8.74 9.60 -1.07
CA ALA A 136 -7.88 9.15 0.03
C ALA A 136 -6.42 9.11 -0.44
N ILE A 137 -5.47 9.29 0.48
CA ILE A 137 -4.03 9.36 0.16
C ILE A 137 -3.28 8.32 0.99
N LEU A 138 -2.41 7.55 0.34
CA LEU A 138 -1.43 6.70 1.01
C LEU A 138 -0.03 7.24 0.71
N SER A 139 0.68 7.68 1.73
CA SER A 139 2.05 8.19 1.63
C SER A 139 3.03 7.18 2.18
N LEU A 140 3.82 6.56 1.30
CA LEU A 140 4.89 5.64 1.69
C LEU A 140 5.98 6.41 2.44
N THR A 141 6.27 5.96 3.67
CA THR A 141 7.28 6.58 4.53
C THR A 141 8.53 5.72 4.67
N ASP A 142 8.39 4.39 4.61
CA ASP A 142 9.53 3.47 4.72
C ASP A 142 9.22 2.09 4.15
N ILE A 143 10.26 1.37 3.72
CA ILE A 143 10.21 -0.05 3.37
C ILE A 143 11.28 -0.78 4.17
N LEU A 144 10.84 -1.58 5.14
CA LEU A 144 11.70 -2.41 5.95
C LEU A 144 12.04 -3.70 5.20
N GLY A 145 13.31 -4.10 5.32
CA GLY A 145 13.94 -5.16 4.52
C GLY A 145 13.24 -6.52 4.57
N ALA A 146 13.67 -7.41 3.66
CA ALA A 146 12.88 -8.58 3.33
C ALA A 146 12.76 -9.63 4.46
N GLU A 147 11.54 -10.07 4.78
CA GLU A 147 11.25 -11.22 5.64
C GLU A 147 11.22 -12.55 4.83
N GLY A 148 12.17 -12.74 3.91
CA GLY A 148 12.22 -13.89 3.00
C GLY A 148 12.50 -13.47 1.56
N ASP A 149 12.21 -14.35 0.59
CA ASP A 149 12.32 -14.01 -0.82
C ASP A 149 11.17 -13.05 -1.19
N ASN A 150 11.49 -11.81 -1.56
CA ASN A 150 10.55 -10.79 -2.07
C ASN A 150 9.46 -10.28 -1.11
N ALA A 151 9.44 -10.68 0.16
CA ALA A 151 8.47 -10.20 1.15
C ALA A 151 9.05 -9.04 1.98
N TYR A 152 8.39 -7.89 2.05
CA TYR A 152 8.82 -6.67 2.76
C TYR A 152 7.76 -6.23 3.76
N THR A 153 8.14 -5.34 4.68
CA THR A 153 7.18 -4.60 5.51
C THR A 153 7.20 -3.15 5.10
N VAL A 154 6.05 -2.62 4.68
CA VAL A 154 5.87 -1.22 4.32
C VAL A 154 5.31 -0.44 5.50
N MET A 155 5.84 0.76 5.73
CA MET A 155 5.24 1.77 6.58
C MET A 155 4.71 2.92 5.72
N ALA A 156 3.49 3.36 5.99
CA ALA A 156 2.87 4.45 5.26
C ALA A 156 1.88 5.23 6.13
N ASP A 157 1.64 6.48 5.78
CA ASP A 157 0.55 7.27 6.34
C ASP A 157 -0.67 7.17 5.43
N LEU A 158 -1.78 6.65 5.97
CA LEU A 158 -3.06 6.58 5.27
C LEU A 158 -3.95 7.74 5.74
N THR A 159 -4.33 8.59 4.80
CA THR A 159 -5.22 9.73 5.01
C THR A 159 -6.59 9.46 4.37
N ILE A 160 -7.64 9.46 5.19
CA ILE A 160 -9.04 9.33 4.76
C ILE A 160 -9.86 10.36 5.54
N LYS A 161 -10.74 11.12 4.87
CA LYS A 161 -11.54 12.20 5.48
C LYS A 161 -10.70 13.22 6.25
N ASP A 162 -9.55 13.62 5.68
CA ASP A 162 -8.53 14.49 6.31
C ASP A 162 -7.94 13.99 7.64
N ILE A 163 -8.25 12.75 8.05
CA ILE A 163 -7.65 12.11 9.21
C ILE A 163 -6.50 11.24 8.72
N SER A 164 -5.29 11.43 9.26
CA SER A 164 -4.11 10.65 8.89
C SER A 164 -3.65 9.78 10.05
N ASN A 165 -3.43 8.50 9.77
CA ASN A 165 -2.83 7.57 10.72
C ASN A 165 -1.78 6.69 10.01
N SER A 166 -0.68 6.41 10.70
CA SER A 166 0.33 5.50 10.21
C SER A 166 -0.14 4.05 10.26
N ILE A 167 0.10 3.32 9.17
CA ILE A 167 -0.17 1.90 9.02
C ILE A 167 1.12 1.15 8.65
N THR A 168 1.14 -0.13 8.96
CA THR A 168 2.25 -1.02 8.65
C THR A 168 1.69 -2.33 8.12
N PHE A 169 2.16 -2.77 6.95
CA PHE A 169 1.61 -3.95 6.29
C PHE A 169 2.67 -4.71 5.49
N PRO A 170 2.51 -6.04 5.35
CA PRO A 170 3.39 -6.83 4.50
C PRO A 170 3.11 -6.57 3.02
N VAL A 171 4.16 -6.60 2.21
CA VAL A 171 4.05 -6.52 0.74
C VAL A 171 5.01 -7.52 0.09
N GLU A 172 4.56 -8.22 -0.93
CA GLU A 172 5.42 -9.00 -1.81
C GLU A 172 5.77 -8.16 -3.04
N ILE A 173 7.06 -7.95 -3.31
CA ILE A 173 7.53 -7.14 -4.44
C ILE A 173 8.34 -8.02 -5.39
N THR A 174 7.90 -8.09 -6.65
CA THR A 174 8.59 -8.83 -7.71
C THR A 174 8.94 -7.89 -8.86
N GLU A 175 10.09 -8.14 -9.51
CA GLU A 175 10.52 -7.43 -10.72
C GLU A 175 10.58 -8.42 -11.88
N ALA A 176 9.90 -8.11 -12.98
CA ALA A 176 9.98 -8.84 -14.24
C ALA A 176 9.80 -7.87 -15.41
N ASP A 177 10.52 -8.06 -16.51
CA ASP A 177 10.33 -7.31 -17.76
C ASP A 177 10.29 -5.75 -17.61
N ASN A 178 11.14 -5.20 -16.73
CA ASN A 178 11.17 -3.76 -16.34
C ASN A 178 9.89 -3.24 -15.66
N GLN A 179 9.08 -4.14 -15.13
CA GLN A 179 7.89 -3.86 -14.34
C GLN A 179 8.10 -4.34 -12.91
N ILE A 180 7.68 -3.52 -11.95
CA ILE A 180 7.57 -3.92 -10.55
C ILE A 180 6.11 -4.27 -10.29
N THR A 181 5.86 -5.42 -9.67
CA THR A 181 4.56 -5.80 -9.12
C THR A 181 4.68 -5.87 -7.60
N ALA A 182 3.88 -5.07 -6.90
CA ALA A 182 3.78 -5.08 -5.45
C ALA A 182 2.38 -5.57 -5.05
N VAL A 183 2.31 -6.64 -4.25
CA VAL A 183 1.07 -7.26 -3.77
C VAL A 183 1.03 -7.17 -2.25
N ALA A 184 0.01 -6.50 -1.71
CA ALA A 184 -0.22 -6.41 -0.27
C ALA A 184 -1.66 -6.84 0.04
N ASP A 185 -1.83 -7.56 1.14
CA ASP A 185 -3.13 -7.91 1.72
C ASP A 185 -3.04 -7.69 3.23
N PHE A 186 -3.84 -6.75 3.76
CA PHE A 186 -3.78 -6.36 5.16
C PHE A 186 -5.11 -5.80 5.68
N GLU A 187 -5.23 -5.77 7.00
CA GLU A 187 -6.41 -5.26 7.70
C GLU A 187 -6.15 -3.86 8.27
N ILE A 188 -7.16 -3.00 8.23
CA ILE A 188 -7.17 -1.73 8.98
C ILE A 188 -8.37 -1.63 9.93
N ASP A 189 -8.16 -0.95 11.06
CA ASP A 189 -9.25 -0.49 11.91
C ASP A 189 -9.79 0.85 11.38
N ARG A 190 -10.82 0.77 10.54
CA ARG A 190 -11.45 1.95 9.92
C ARG A 190 -11.98 2.98 10.91
N THR A 191 -12.19 2.62 12.18
CA THR A 191 -12.66 3.58 13.19
C THR A 191 -11.61 4.62 13.53
N MET A 192 -10.33 4.38 13.20
CA MET A 192 -9.25 5.36 13.30
C MET A 192 -9.43 6.55 12.35
N TRP A 193 -10.27 6.42 11.32
CA TRP A 193 -10.63 7.46 10.36
C TRP A 193 -12.10 7.91 10.48
N ASP A 194 -12.74 7.61 11.61
CA ASP A 194 -14.14 7.96 11.88
C ASP A 194 -15.12 7.44 10.81
N ILE A 195 -14.97 6.16 10.45
CA ILE A 195 -15.85 5.44 9.53
C ILE A 195 -16.60 4.36 10.35
N ASN A 196 -17.95 4.41 10.36
CA ASN A 196 -18.82 3.67 11.32
C ASN A 196 -19.50 2.41 10.82
#